data_AF-A0AAU4IZW7-F1
#
_entry.id   AF-A0AAU4IZW7-F1
#
_cell.length_a   1.000
_cell.length_b   1.000
_cell.length_c   1.000
_cell.angle_alpha   90.00
_cell.angle_beta   90.00
_cell.angle_gamma   90.00
#
_symmetry.space_group_name_H-M   'P 1'
#
loop_
_entity.id
_entity.type
_entity.pdbx_description
1 polymer ?
#
loop_
_entity_poly.entity_id
_entity_poly.type
_entity_poly.pdbx_seq_one_letter_code
_entity_poly.pdbx_strand_id
1 'polypeptide(L)'
;MSVGAVRTLEELARIGRQRTVTDRSVHLRQEEVEADLLLDAVSADRIALERVGVEGALTIRSCHVDELVIDHVEADVILVTNSRVGRLTVRNAPVRCEVIITDTSLVSLSVHSCGATRLERVRVEELTQFHALRGDVRITQARLSALAVRSQITTGRFGRPRVEARALRVREEITFDDLWLFILDLRDVEAKELNLQRVRLDQPLRATELRCSETVRVNGLVIPAQNSSTITDSTVRGPVEVRDLTVCGGDRGQPTSPAHLSLDNSTVMRLVATSPEPTVISLRGSSVTDTLGLPGGGLRYSLDAASSVSDMELAGQVFRDGNQIVSFLERSFTDVTGTALEAVRSALAKRNRNREVDQLYYLARQREAALLPMVRRCVSRGVLGGVLGWGVRARNPFRALVAGILLTTVGLHVAGPLRDAGQGVTNVGSAAKSLVLAFALWLNIGTGLPSELKTGQWTALAVAFTSAGLLFTTLIVGIVIRKLVR
;
A
#
# COMPACT_ATOMS: atom_id res chain seq x y z
N MET A 1 -9.17 -28.65 -53.54
CA MET A 1 -9.91 -29.85 -53.05
C MET A 1 -10.38 -29.55 -51.63
N SER A 2 -11.63 -29.79 -51.24
CA SER A 2 -12.07 -29.53 -49.87
C SER A 2 -11.35 -30.49 -48.92
N VAL A 3 -10.34 -30.02 -48.19
CA VAL A 3 -9.68 -30.84 -47.17
C VAL A 3 -10.64 -30.96 -45.99
N GLY A 4 -11.27 -32.13 -45.87
CA GLY A 4 -12.09 -32.50 -44.72
C GLY A 4 -11.21 -32.74 -43.49
N ALA A 5 -11.86 -32.92 -42.33
CA ALA A 5 -11.19 -33.21 -41.05
C ALA A 5 -10.13 -34.32 -41.20
N VAL A 6 -8.89 -34.00 -40.84
CA VAL A 6 -7.77 -34.94 -40.79
C VAL A 6 -7.86 -35.73 -39.50
N ARG A 7 -8.08 -37.04 -39.64
CA ARG A 7 -8.31 -37.96 -38.51
C ARG A 7 -7.14 -38.91 -38.28
N THR A 8 -6.22 -39.02 -39.24
CA THR A 8 -5.02 -39.86 -39.09
C THR A 8 -3.74 -39.13 -39.46
N LEU A 9 -2.61 -39.61 -38.95
CA LEU A 9 -1.29 -39.05 -39.28
C LEU A 9 -0.94 -39.26 -40.75
N GLU A 10 -1.39 -40.35 -41.36
CA GLU A 10 -1.17 -40.63 -42.78
C GLU A 10 -1.96 -39.68 -43.69
N GLU A 11 -3.14 -39.22 -43.25
CA GLU A 11 -3.89 -38.16 -43.93
C GLU A 11 -3.13 -36.83 -43.85
N LEU A 12 -2.57 -36.50 -42.67
CA LEU A 12 -1.76 -35.30 -42.49
C LEU A 12 -0.46 -35.34 -43.31
N ALA A 13 0.22 -36.49 -43.30
CA ALA A 13 1.44 -36.74 -44.07
C ALA A 13 1.20 -36.65 -45.58
N ARG A 14 0.02 -37.10 -46.05
CA ARG A 14 -0.39 -36.96 -47.46
C ARG A 14 -0.50 -35.50 -47.89
N ILE A 15 -1.02 -34.62 -47.01
CA ILE A 15 -1.06 -33.17 -47.27
C ILE A 15 0.36 -32.62 -47.43
N GLY A 16 1.29 -33.02 -46.56
CA GLY A 16 2.70 -32.59 -46.61
C GLY A 16 3.57 -33.36 -47.60
N ARG A 17 2.97 -34.13 -48.51
CA ARG A 17 3.64 -34.99 -49.51
C ARG A 17 4.72 -35.90 -48.90
N GLN A 18 4.57 -36.26 -47.63
CA GLN A 18 5.48 -37.15 -46.93
C GLN A 18 5.18 -38.59 -47.34
N ARG A 19 6.19 -39.29 -47.86
CA ARG A 19 6.04 -40.67 -48.34
C ARG A 19 5.86 -41.69 -47.22
N THR A 20 6.34 -41.40 -46.02
CA THR A 20 6.30 -42.29 -44.86
C THR A 20 6.20 -41.49 -43.56
N VAL A 21 5.28 -41.87 -42.67
CA VAL A 21 5.23 -41.39 -41.29
C VAL A 21 6.29 -42.16 -40.50
N THR A 22 7.38 -41.50 -40.13
CA THR A 22 8.42 -42.06 -39.24
C THR A 22 8.07 -41.75 -37.79
N ASP A 23 8.16 -42.73 -36.89
CA ASP A 23 8.05 -42.55 -35.43
C ASP A 23 6.84 -41.73 -34.96
N ARG A 24 5.64 -41.98 -35.54
CA ARG A 24 4.39 -41.25 -35.25
C ARG A 24 4.55 -39.72 -35.31
N SER A 25 5.48 -39.26 -36.14
CA SER A 25 5.79 -37.85 -36.33
C SER A 25 5.41 -37.39 -37.73
N VAL A 26 4.89 -36.16 -37.84
CA VAL A 26 4.54 -35.54 -39.11
C VAL A 26 5.08 -34.11 -39.15
N HIS A 27 5.67 -33.75 -40.29
CA HIS A 27 6.27 -32.44 -40.54
C HIS A 27 5.71 -31.83 -41.82
N LEU A 28 4.78 -30.88 -41.68
CA LEU A 28 4.31 -30.07 -42.81
C LEU A 28 5.21 -28.85 -42.93
N ARG A 29 5.83 -28.68 -44.10
CA ARG A 29 6.74 -27.58 -44.34
C ARG A 29 6.52 -26.96 -45.72
N GLN A 30 6.36 -25.64 -45.77
CA GLN A 30 6.20 -24.88 -47.01
C GLN A 30 5.04 -25.41 -47.87
N GLU A 31 3.88 -25.59 -47.24
CA GLU A 31 2.66 -26.06 -47.90
C GLU A 31 1.57 -24.99 -47.83
N GLU A 32 0.72 -24.94 -48.85
CA GLU A 32 -0.48 -24.10 -48.89
C GLU A 32 -1.72 -25.01 -48.84
N VAL A 33 -2.63 -24.71 -47.92
CA VAL A 33 -3.90 -25.42 -47.73
C VAL A 33 -5.03 -24.46 -48.09
N GLU A 34 -5.70 -24.74 -49.21
CA GLU A 34 -6.80 -23.94 -49.80
C GLU A 34 -8.10 -23.91 -48.94
N ALA A 35 -8.08 -24.45 -47.72
CA ALA A 35 -9.26 -24.59 -46.86
C ALA A 35 -8.85 -24.68 -45.39
N ASP A 36 -9.83 -24.70 -44.48
CA ASP A 36 -9.60 -24.97 -43.06
C ASP A 36 -8.83 -26.27 -42.85
N LEU A 37 -7.83 -26.25 -41.98
CA LEU A 37 -7.07 -27.43 -41.57
C LEU A 37 -7.54 -27.86 -40.18
N LEU A 38 -8.36 -28.91 -40.12
CA LEU A 38 -8.84 -29.49 -38.86
C LEU A 38 -8.12 -30.82 -38.59
N LEU A 39 -7.33 -30.86 -37.52
CA LEU A 39 -6.83 -32.09 -36.90
C LEU A 39 -7.82 -32.52 -35.82
N ASP A 40 -8.42 -33.70 -35.98
CA ASP A 40 -9.45 -34.20 -35.07
C ASP A 40 -9.14 -35.61 -34.58
N ALA A 41 -9.01 -35.77 -33.26
CA ALA A 41 -8.72 -37.05 -32.61
C ALA A 41 -7.39 -37.72 -33.05
N VAL A 42 -6.41 -36.93 -33.49
CA VAL A 42 -5.10 -37.42 -33.92
C VAL A 42 -4.22 -37.70 -32.70
N SER A 43 -3.55 -38.86 -32.69
CA SER A 43 -2.52 -39.21 -31.70
C SER A 43 -1.15 -39.22 -32.36
N ALA A 44 -0.17 -38.52 -31.81
CA ALA A 44 1.16 -38.36 -32.40
C ALA A 44 2.24 -38.10 -31.36
N ASP A 45 3.48 -38.47 -31.67
CA ASP A 45 4.61 -38.12 -30.83
C ASP A 45 5.04 -36.68 -31.14
N ARG A 46 5.02 -36.30 -32.43
CA ARG A 46 5.37 -34.94 -32.86
C ARG A 46 4.58 -34.48 -34.08
N ILE A 47 4.02 -33.28 -34.01
CA ILE A 47 3.42 -32.60 -35.16
C ILE A 47 4.10 -31.24 -35.30
N ALA A 48 4.77 -31.01 -36.43
CA ALA A 48 5.37 -29.72 -36.76
C ALA A 48 4.72 -29.13 -38.01
N LEU A 49 4.21 -27.91 -37.89
CA LEU A 49 3.67 -27.10 -38.97
C LEU A 49 4.59 -25.88 -39.14
N GLU A 50 5.43 -25.90 -40.17
CA GLU A 50 6.47 -24.90 -40.39
C GLU A 50 6.24 -24.17 -41.73
N ARG A 51 5.99 -22.86 -41.68
CA ARG A 51 5.72 -22.05 -42.89
C ARG A 51 4.56 -22.62 -43.71
N VAL A 52 3.45 -22.92 -43.05
CA VAL A 52 2.22 -23.43 -43.67
C VAL A 52 1.23 -22.28 -43.83
N GLY A 53 0.70 -22.09 -45.03
CA GLY A 53 -0.41 -21.18 -45.29
C GLY A 53 -1.74 -21.93 -45.28
N VAL A 54 -2.72 -21.44 -44.53
CA VAL A 54 -4.08 -21.98 -44.44
C VAL A 54 -5.05 -20.85 -44.77
N GLU A 55 -5.88 -20.99 -45.81
CA GLU A 55 -6.85 -19.96 -46.23
C GLU A 55 -8.05 -19.79 -45.26
N GLY A 56 -7.90 -20.24 -44.00
CA GLY A 56 -8.93 -20.20 -42.96
C GLY A 56 -8.36 -20.53 -41.58
N ALA A 57 -9.06 -21.35 -40.80
CA ALA A 57 -8.66 -21.72 -39.45
C ALA A 57 -7.80 -22.99 -39.41
N LEU A 58 -6.73 -22.95 -38.61
CA LEU A 58 -6.01 -24.13 -38.15
C LEU A 58 -6.61 -24.59 -36.82
N THR A 59 -7.33 -25.71 -36.82
CA THR A 59 -7.97 -26.26 -35.62
C THR A 59 -7.34 -27.59 -35.23
N ILE A 60 -6.89 -27.70 -33.99
CA ILE A 60 -6.45 -28.95 -33.35
C ILE A 60 -7.45 -29.29 -32.25
N ARG A 61 -8.20 -30.37 -32.42
CA ARG A 61 -9.29 -30.76 -31.55
C ARG A 61 -9.16 -32.21 -31.10
N SER A 62 -9.37 -32.45 -29.80
CA SER A 62 -9.42 -33.81 -29.25
C SER A 62 -8.15 -34.63 -29.49
N CYS A 63 -7.01 -33.98 -29.73
CA CYS A 63 -5.76 -34.64 -30.10
C CYS A 63 -4.93 -35.01 -28.86
N HIS A 64 -4.07 -36.02 -29.02
CA HIS A 64 -3.04 -36.38 -28.05
C HIS A 64 -1.66 -36.31 -28.69
N VAL A 65 -0.88 -35.26 -28.35
CA VAL A 65 0.38 -34.97 -29.04
C VAL A 65 1.49 -34.67 -28.05
N ASP A 66 2.62 -35.39 -28.08
CA ASP A 66 3.70 -35.11 -27.13
C ASP A 66 4.41 -33.77 -27.43
N GLU A 67 4.69 -33.47 -28.70
CA GLU A 67 5.22 -32.16 -29.12
C GLU A 67 4.45 -31.59 -30.32
N LEU A 68 3.83 -30.42 -30.14
CA LEU A 68 3.14 -29.67 -31.19
C LEU A 68 3.87 -28.35 -31.43
N VAL A 69 4.41 -28.20 -32.65
CA VAL A 69 5.14 -27.00 -33.09
C VAL A 69 4.36 -26.34 -34.22
N ILE A 70 4.00 -25.08 -34.04
CA ILE A 70 3.33 -24.24 -35.02
C ILE A 70 4.24 -23.02 -35.22
N ASP A 71 5.00 -23.00 -36.31
CA ASP A 71 5.99 -21.94 -36.58
C ASP A 71 5.76 -21.31 -37.95
N HIS A 72 5.67 -19.98 -37.98
CA HIS A 72 5.40 -19.20 -39.20
C HIS A 72 4.14 -19.68 -39.95
N VAL A 73 3.09 -20.09 -39.23
CA VAL A 73 1.82 -20.48 -39.85
C VAL A 73 0.98 -19.24 -40.13
N GLU A 74 0.53 -19.11 -41.39
CA GLU A 74 -0.42 -18.08 -41.80
C GLU A 74 -1.83 -18.68 -41.79
N ALA A 75 -2.65 -18.26 -40.84
CA ALA A 75 -4.05 -18.64 -40.71
C ALA A 75 -4.84 -17.44 -40.17
N ASP A 76 -6.17 -17.50 -40.24
CA ASP A 76 -7.03 -16.52 -39.57
C ASP A 76 -7.02 -16.74 -38.05
N VAL A 77 -7.07 -18.01 -37.63
CA VAL A 77 -7.08 -18.43 -36.23
C VAL A 77 -6.32 -19.74 -36.07
N ILE A 78 -5.53 -19.86 -35.01
CA ILE A 78 -4.95 -21.12 -34.51
C ILE A 78 -5.73 -21.51 -33.26
N LEU A 79 -6.58 -22.52 -33.37
CA LEU A 79 -7.43 -23.02 -32.28
C LEU A 79 -6.93 -24.38 -31.79
N VAL A 80 -6.51 -24.47 -30.53
CA VAL A 80 -6.23 -25.75 -29.86
C VAL A 80 -7.29 -25.98 -28.80
N THR A 81 -8.06 -27.06 -28.93
CA THR A 81 -9.21 -27.31 -28.06
C THR A 81 -9.35 -28.76 -27.64
N ASN A 82 -9.82 -28.99 -26.40
CA ASN A 82 -10.14 -30.33 -25.87
C ASN A 82 -9.00 -31.35 -26.04
N SER A 83 -7.75 -30.89 -26.04
CA SER A 83 -6.60 -31.70 -26.40
C SER A 83 -5.69 -31.96 -25.19
N ARG A 84 -4.86 -32.99 -25.29
CA ARG A 84 -3.77 -33.26 -24.35
C ARG A 84 -2.45 -33.17 -25.11
N VAL A 85 -1.73 -32.07 -24.92
CA VAL A 85 -0.45 -31.83 -25.58
C VAL A 85 0.66 -31.86 -24.53
N GLY A 86 1.80 -32.48 -24.80
CA GLY A 86 2.97 -32.34 -23.94
C GLY A 86 3.50 -30.90 -24.01
N ARG A 87 4.25 -30.61 -25.07
CA ARG A 87 4.82 -29.29 -25.34
C ARG A 87 4.12 -28.62 -26.51
N LEU A 88 3.49 -27.47 -26.27
CA LEU A 88 2.92 -26.62 -27.31
C LEU A 88 3.80 -25.39 -27.54
N THR A 89 4.28 -25.24 -28.77
CA THR A 89 5.09 -24.10 -29.20
C THR A 89 4.41 -23.41 -30.38
N VAL A 90 3.97 -22.16 -30.19
CA VAL A 90 3.42 -21.31 -31.26
C VAL A 90 4.34 -20.12 -31.47
N ARG A 91 4.86 -19.97 -32.68
CA ARG A 91 5.87 -18.96 -33.00
C ARG A 91 5.57 -18.25 -34.31
N ASN A 92 5.81 -16.95 -34.32
CA ASN A 92 5.81 -16.12 -35.53
C ASN A 92 4.49 -16.18 -36.33
N ALA A 93 3.36 -16.39 -35.66
CA ALA A 93 2.05 -16.24 -36.28
C ALA A 93 1.85 -14.76 -36.68
N PRO A 94 1.22 -14.48 -37.84
CA PRO A 94 0.89 -13.11 -38.26
C PRO A 94 0.11 -12.36 -37.18
N VAL A 95 0.24 -11.03 -37.12
CA VAL A 95 -0.47 -10.19 -36.12
C VAL A 95 -1.99 -10.33 -36.24
N ARG A 96 -2.50 -10.59 -37.46
CA ARG A 96 -3.92 -10.84 -37.73
C ARG A 96 -4.42 -12.22 -37.25
N CYS A 97 -3.52 -13.16 -36.98
CA CYS A 97 -3.86 -14.49 -36.53
C CYS A 97 -4.07 -14.49 -35.01
N GLU A 98 -5.26 -14.88 -34.57
CA GLU A 98 -5.52 -15.11 -33.14
C GLU A 98 -5.10 -16.52 -32.73
N VAL A 99 -4.45 -16.65 -31.57
CA VAL A 99 -4.09 -17.94 -30.98
C VAL A 99 -5.04 -18.22 -29.82
N ILE A 100 -5.88 -19.23 -29.95
CA ILE A 100 -6.89 -19.60 -28.96
C ILE A 100 -6.59 -21.00 -28.45
N ILE A 101 -6.40 -21.14 -27.14
CA ILE A 101 -6.21 -22.43 -26.48
C ILE A 101 -7.29 -22.57 -25.41
N THR A 102 -8.16 -23.56 -25.57
CA THR A 102 -9.32 -23.78 -24.69
C THR A 102 -9.44 -25.23 -24.24
N ASP A 103 -9.82 -25.47 -22.99
CA ASP A 103 -10.11 -26.82 -22.48
C ASP A 103 -8.99 -27.84 -22.72
N THR A 104 -7.74 -27.39 -22.66
CA THR A 104 -6.57 -28.16 -23.07
C THR A 104 -5.63 -28.36 -21.88
N SER A 105 -5.07 -29.56 -21.77
CA SER A 105 -4.01 -29.88 -20.80
C SER A 105 -2.66 -29.89 -21.50
N LEU A 106 -1.71 -29.13 -20.95
CA LEU A 106 -0.36 -28.94 -21.46
C LEU A 106 0.67 -29.29 -20.38
N VAL A 107 1.82 -29.85 -20.76
CA VAL A 107 3.01 -29.87 -19.87
C VAL A 107 3.66 -28.50 -19.91
N SER A 108 3.93 -27.97 -21.10
CA SER A 108 4.48 -26.61 -21.29
C SER A 108 3.87 -25.88 -22.47
N LEU A 109 3.81 -24.55 -22.37
CA LEU A 109 3.30 -23.64 -23.39
C LEU A 109 4.30 -22.52 -23.65
N SER A 110 4.68 -22.35 -24.92
CA SER A 110 5.51 -21.23 -25.37
C SER A 110 4.85 -20.53 -26.55
N VAL A 111 4.48 -19.27 -26.35
CA VAL A 111 3.94 -18.39 -27.38
C VAL A 111 4.93 -17.26 -27.63
N HIS A 112 5.45 -17.16 -28.85
CA HIS A 112 6.49 -16.19 -29.19
C HIS A 112 6.09 -15.40 -30.43
N SER A 113 6.06 -14.06 -30.33
CA SER A 113 5.91 -13.20 -31.52
C SER A 113 4.60 -13.46 -32.30
N CYS A 114 3.52 -13.73 -31.56
CA CYS A 114 2.17 -14.01 -32.08
C CYS A 114 1.24 -12.81 -31.87
N GLY A 115 0.12 -12.79 -32.60
CA GLY A 115 -0.96 -11.82 -32.44
C GLY A 115 -1.71 -11.95 -31.10
N ALA A 116 -3.00 -11.61 -31.10
CA ALA A 116 -3.83 -11.77 -29.91
C ALA A 116 -3.84 -13.24 -29.46
N THR A 117 -3.70 -13.48 -28.15
CA THR A 117 -3.68 -14.81 -27.57
C THR A 117 -4.70 -14.94 -26.44
N ARG A 118 -5.51 -16.01 -26.49
CA ARG A 118 -6.53 -16.32 -25.50
C ARG A 118 -6.31 -17.72 -24.91
N LEU A 119 -6.15 -17.79 -23.60
CA LEU A 119 -6.15 -19.03 -22.83
C LEU A 119 -7.43 -19.13 -22.01
N GLU A 120 -8.19 -20.21 -22.17
CA GLU A 120 -9.44 -20.44 -21.45
C GLU A 120 -9.52 -21.86 -20.90
N ARG A 121 -9.75 -22.02 -19.59
CA ARG A 121 -9.91 -23.35 -18.98
C ARG A 121 -8.71 -24.27 -19.27
N VAL A 122 -7.51 -23.70 -19.34
CA VAL A 122 -6.26 -24.42 -19.65
C VAL A 122 -5.57 -24.87 -18.37
N ARG A 123 -4.97 -26.07 -18.41
CA ARG A 123 -4.06 -26.55 -17.36
C ARG A 123 -2.65 -26.68 -17.94
N VAL A 124 -1.66 -26.05 -17.32
CA VAL A 124 -0.23 -26.16 -17.71
C VAL A 124 0.59 -26.63 -16.52
N GLU A 125 1.27 -27.76 -16.65
CA GLU A 125 1.94 -28.44 -15.52
C GLU A 125 3.28 -27.84 -15.13
N GLU A 126 4.03 -27.26 -16.06
CA GLU A 126 5.38 -26.72 -15.80
C GLU A 126 5.43 -25.21 -16.01
N LEU A 127 5.33 -24.74 -17.26
CA LEU A 127 5.64 -23.36 -17.57
C LEU A 127 4.81 -22.83 -18.74
N THR A 128 4.27 -21.64 -18.55
CA THR A 128 3.63 -20.83 -19.59
C THR A 128 4.47 -19.60 -19.88
N GLN A 129 4.94 -19.46 -21.11
CA GLN A 129 5.79 -18.37 -21.55
C GLN A 129 5.16 -17.60 -22.71
N PHE A 130 5.03 -16.29 -22.52
CA PHE A 130 4.75 -15.34 -23.58
C PHE A 130 5.98 -14.49 -23.82
N HIS A 131 6.46 -14.50 -25.05
CA HIS A 131 7.63 -13.74 -25.46
C HIS A 131 7.32 -12.85 -26.65
N ALA A 132 7.95 -11.67 -26.69
CA ALA A 132 7.90 -10.79 -27.83
C ALA A 132 6.45 -10.42 -28.21
N LEU A 133 5.67 -9.95 -27.23
CA LEU A 133 4.24 -9.68 -27.39
C LEU A 133 3.96 -8.74 -28.57
N ARG A 134 3.02 -9.12 -29.45
CA ARG A 134 2.51 -8.27 -30.54
C ARG A 134 1.02 -7.93 -30.42
N GLY A 135 0.25 -8.70 -29.67
CA GLY A 135 -1.18 -8.50 -29.46
C GLY A 135 -1.61 -8.73 -28.00
N ASP A 136 -2.91 -8.57 -27.75
CA ASP A 136 -3.50 -8.74 -26.43
C ASP A 136 -3.34 -10.17 -25.90
N VAL A 137 -3.16 -10.32 -24.58
CA VAL A 137 -3.13 -11.62 -23.89
C VAL A 137 -4.29 -11.67 -22.91
N ARG A 138 -5.18 -12.65 -23.07
CA ARG A 138 -6.31 -12.90 -22.16
C ARG A 138 -6.21 -14.30 -21.60
N ILE A 139 -6.13 -14.40 -20.27
CA ILE A 139 -6.06 -15.68 -19.55
C ILE A 139 -7.27 -15.77 -18.64
N THR A 140 -8.08 -16.81 -18.82
CA THR A 140 -9.34 -16.98 -18.11
C THR A 140 -9.48 -18.41 -17.57
N GLN A 141 -9.81 -18.54 -16.29
CA GLN A 141 -10.06 -19.83 -15.64
C GLN A 141 -8.91 -20.85 -15.82
N ALA A 142 -7.67 -20.40 -15.77
CA ALA A 142 -6.50 -21.24 -16.04
C ALA A 142 -5.80 -21.70 -14.76
N ARG A 143 -5.17 -22.88 -14.81
CA ARG A 143 -4.32 -23.45 -13.75
C ARG A 143 -2.92 -23.68 -14.30
N LEU A 144 -1.96 -22.89 -13.87
CA LEU A 144 -0.59 -22.93 -14.38
C LEU A 144 0.37 -23.25 -13.23
N SER A 145 1.52 -23.86 -13.51
CA SER A 145 2.57 -23.94 -12.49
C SER A 145 3.33 -22.61 -12.38
N ALA A 146 3.85 -22.09 -13.50
CA ALA A 146 4.46 -20.77 -13.59
C ALA A 146 4.00 -20.00 -14.84
N LEU A 147 3.96 -18.67 -14.75
CA LEU A 147 3.62 -17.76 -15.85
C LEU A 147 4.69 -16.69 -16.01
N ALA A 148 5.28 -16.60 -17.20
CA ALA A 148 6.22 -15.54 -17.57
C ALA A 148 5.73 -14.82 -18.82
N VAL A 149 5.56 -13.51 -18.71
CA VAL A 149 5.26 -12.62 -19.83
C VAL A 149 6.43 -11.66 -19.96
N ARG A 150 7.25 -11.83 -21.00
CA ARG A 150 8.51 -11.10 -21.14
C ARG A 150 8.64 -10.48 -22.51
N SER A 151 9.27 -9.31 -22.56
CA SER A 151 9.67 -8.60 -23.78
C SER A 151 8.51 -8.26 -24.73
N GLN A 152 8.60 -7.09 -25.34
CA GLN A 152 7.63 -6.63 -26.33
C GLN A 152 8.35 -6.25 -27.62
N ILE A 153 7.80 -6.66 -28.76
CA ILE A 153 8.25 -6.10 -30.03
C ILE A 153 7.60 -4.72 -30.14
N THR A 154 8.41 -3.68 -30.30
CA THR A 154 7.96 -2.29 -30.43
C THR A 154 6.93 -2.13 -31.55
N THR A 155 5.65 -2.18 -31.21
CA THR A 155 4.53 -2.06 -32.14
C THR A 155 4.23 -0.58 -32.40
N GLY A 156 5.06 0.08 -33.21
CA GLY A 156 4.85 1.48 -33.63
C GLY A 156 3.55 1.73 -34.41
N ARG A 157 2.82 0.69 -34.85
CA ARG A 157 1.56 0.81 -35.62
C ARG A 157 0.33 0.12 -35.02
N PHE A 158 0.48 -0.88 -34.15
CA PHE A 158 -0.64 -1.71 -33.67
C PHE A 158 -1.13 -1.37 -32.25
N GLY A 159 -0.65 -0.27 -31.68
CA GLY A 159 -0.92 0.09 -30.29
C GLY A 159 -0.15 -0.81 -29.32
N ARG A 160 -0.33 -0.54 -28.02
CA ARG A 160 0.25 -1.31 -26.92
C ARG A 160 -0.70 -2.44 -26.52
N PRO A 161 -0.21 -3.67 -26.28
CA PRO A 161 -1.06 -4.79 -25.96
C PRO A 161 -1.69 -4.66 -24.58
N ARG A 162 -2.84 -5.29 -24.41
CA ARG A 162 -3.52 -5.47 -23.12
C ARG A 162 -3.18 -6.83 -22.54
N VAL A 163 -2.98 -6.90 -21.24
CA VAL A 163 -2.87 -8.18 -20.54
C VAL A 163 -3.95 -8.27 -19.47
N GLU A 164 -4.85 -9.23 -19.63
CA GLU A 164 -5.95 -9.50 -18.71
C GLU A 164 -5.85 -10.94 -18.19
N ALA A 165 -5.84 -11.11 -16.87
CA ALA A 165 -5.89 -12.41 -16.22
C ALA A 165 -7.09 -12.45 -15.27
N ARG A 166 -7.96 -13.47 -15.42
CA ARG A 166 -9.16 -13.66 -14.60
C ARG A 166 -9.28 -15.10 -14.11
N ALA A 167 -9.57 -15.29 -12.83
CA ALA A 167 -9.68 -16.62 -12.22
C ALA A 167 -8.44 -17.49 -12.52
N LEU A 168 -7.26 -16.92 -12.32
CA LEU A 168 -5.97 -17.53 -12.65
C LEU A 168 -5.34 -18.10 -11.38
N ARG A 169 -5.02 -19.39 -11.38
CA ARG A 169 -4.29 -20.04 -10.29
C ARG A 169 -2.92 -20.47 -10.77
N VAL A 170 -1.89 -19.92 -10.17
CA VAL A 170 -0.48 -20.17 -10.49
C VAL A 170 0.17 -20.78 -9.26
N ARG A 171 0.80 -21.95 -9.40
CA ARG A 171 1.36 -22.68 -8.26
C ARG A 171 2.62 -22.02 -7.70
N GLU A 172 3.41 -21.38 -8.55
CA GLU A 172 4.72 -20.82 -8.23
C GLU A 172 4.70 -19.31 -8.45
N GLU A 173 5.16 -18.84 -9.61
CA GLU A 173 5.38 -17.42 -9.84
C GLU A 173 4.66 -16.88 -11.08
N ILE A 174 4.26 -15.62 -10.99
CA ILE A 174 3.84 -14.78 -12.11
C ILE A 174 4.88 -13.69 -12.30
N THR A 175 5.50 -13.63 -13.47
CA THR A 175 6.52 -12.64 -13.80
C THR A 175 6.15 -11.85 -15.04
N PHE A 176 6.10 -10.54 -14.91
CA PHE A 176 5.98 -9.57 -16.00
C PHE A 176 7.29 -8.79 -16.10
N ASP A 177 8.02 -8.93 -17.22
CA ASP A 177 9.35 -8.32 -17.39
C ASP A 177 9.51 -7.61 -18.73
N ASP A 178 10.00 -6.36 -18.69
CA ASP A 178 10.34 -5.54 -19.86
C ASP A 178 9.15 -5.37 -20.83
N LEU A 179 8.07 -4.79 -20.31
CA LEU A 179 6.77 -4.66 -21.01
C LEU A 179 6.29 -3.22 -21.04
N TRP A 180 5.70 -2.80 -22.17
CA TRP A 180 4.95 -1.56 -22.30
C TRP A 180 3.51 -1.82 -22.74
N LEU A 181 2.63 -1.94 -21.74
CA LEU A 181 1.25 -2.37 -21.91
C LEU A 181 0.30 -1.16 -21.94
N PHE A 182 -0.82 -1.34 -22.63
CA PHE A 182 -1.94 -0.41 -22.49
C PHE A 182 -2.58 -0.55 -21.11
N ILE A 183 -2.81 -1.78 -20.65
CA ILE A 183 -3.38 -2.09 -19.34
C ILE A 183 -2.85 -3.45 -18.85
N LEU A 184 -2.71 -3.57 -17.53
CA LEU A 184 -2.55 -4.83 -16.81
C LEU A 184 -3.72 -4.96 -15.82
N ASP A 185 -4.62 -5.90 -16.09
CA ASP A 185 -5.83 -6.18 -15.29
C ASP A 185 -5.78 -7.60 -14.73
N LEU A 186 -5.69 -7.72 -13.41
CA LEU A 186 -5.58 -8.97 -12.67
C LEU A 186 -6.80 -9.11 -11.76
N ARG A 187 -7.62 -10.14 -11.96
CA ARG A 187 -8.84 -10.38 -11.15
C ARG A 187 -8.92 -11.82 -10.67
N ASP A 188 -9.11 -12.03 -9.38
CA ASP A 188 -9.14 -13.38 -8.79
C ASP A 188 -7.89 -14.19 -9.22
N VAL A 189 -6.73 -13.67 -8.81
CA VAL A 189 -5.42 -14.25 -9.17
C VAL A 189 -4.77 -14.80 -7.90
N GLU A 190 -4.42 -16.08 -7.93
CA GLU A 190 -3.71 -16.77 -6.85
C GLU A 190 -2.32 -17.19 -7.32
N ALA A 191 -1.28 -16.82 -6.58
CA ALA A 191 0.12 -17.18 -6.86
C ALA A 191 0.94 -17.29 -5.57
N LYS A 192 2.13 -17.90 -5.60
CA LYS A 192 3.08 -17.71 -4.49
C LYS A 192 3.76 -16.36 -4.59
N GLU A 193 4.29 -16.06 -5.76
CA GLU A 193 5.00 -14.82 -6.04
C GLU A 193 4.40 -14.06 -7.24
N LEU A 194 4.33 -12.73 -7.13
CA LEU A 194 4.05 -11.83 -8.25
C LEU A 194 5.22 -10.85 -8.42
N ASN A 195 5.85 -10.87 -9.58
CA ASN A 195 7.01 -10.04 -9.90
C ASN A 195 6.69 -9.12 -11.10
N LEU A 196 6.68 -7.80 -10.87
CA LEU A 196 6.61 -6.78 -11.92
C LEU A 196 8.00 -6.14 -12.06
N GLN A 197 8.64 -6.31 -13.21
CA GLN A 197 9.97 -5.79 -13.49
C GLN A 197 9.95 -4.94 -14.76
N ARG A 198 10.31 -3.66 -14.67
CA ARG A 198 10.40 -2.75 -15.83
C ARG A 198 9.10 -2.74 -16.66
N VAL A 199 7.96 -2.60 -15.98
CA VAL A 199 6.64 -2.59 -16.61
C VAL A 199 6.17 -1.16 -16.75
N ARG A 200 5.79 -0.75 -17.95
CA ARG A 200 5.19 0.55 -18.23
C ARG A 200 3.74 0.39 -18.64
N LEU A 201 2.86 1.18 -18.03
CA LEU A 201 1.42 1.14 -18.26
C LEU A 201 0.89 2.50 -18.73
N ASP A 202 -0.03 2.46 -19.68
CA ASP A 202 -0.76 3.67 -20.13
C ASP A 202 -2.02 3.92 -19.31
N GLN A 203 -2.67 2.85 -18.87
CA GLN A 203 -3.74 2.87 -17.89
C GLN A 203 -3.23 2.36 -16.54
N PRO A 204 -3.82 2.78 -15.41
CA PRO A 204 -3.40 2.29 -14.10
C PRO A 204 -3.49 0.77 -13.99
N LEU A 205 -2.58 0.19 -13.20
CA LEU A 205 -2.68 -1.20 -12.80
C LEU A 205 -4.00 -1.40 -12.04
N ARG A 206 -4.73 -2.46 -12.40
CA ARG A 206 -5.92 -2.91 -11.69
C ARG A 206 -5.69 -4.34 -11.22
N ALA A 207 -5.58 -4.52 -9.91
CA ALA A 207 -5.56 -5.82 -9.29
C ALA A 207 -6.73 -5.92 -8.28
N THR A 208 -7.54 -6.96 -8.42
CA THR A 208 -8.68 -7.23 -7.54
C THR A 208 -8.65 -8.69 -7.10
N GLU A 209 -8.84 -8.94 -5.81
CA GLU A 209 -8.76 -10.30 -5.24
C GLU A 209 -7.43 -11.01 -5.54
N LEU A 210 -6.31 -10.27 -5.46
CA LEU A 210 -4.97 -10.85 -5.59
C LEU A 210 -4.60 -11.59 -4.30
N ARG A 211 -4.27 -12.88 -4.42
CA ARG A 211 -3.87 -13.75 -3.32
C ARG A 211 -2.44 -14.24 -3.53
N CYS A 212 -1.50 -13.66 -2.80
CA CYS A 212 -0.09 -14.05 -2.85
C CYS A 212 0.33 -14.70 -1.53
N SER A 213 0.85 -15.92 -1.58
CA SER A 213 1.25 -16.62 -0.35
C SER A 213 2.65 -16.26 0.14
N GLU A 214 3.55 -15.82 -0.76
CA GLU A 214 4.96 -15.54 -0.43
C GLU A 214 5.31 -14.07 -0.68
N THR A 215 5.36 -13.57 -1.91
CA THR A 215 5.86 -12.19 -2.16
C THR A 215 5.14 -11.46 -3.27
N VAL A 216 5.10 -10.12 -3.17
CA VAL A 216 4.76 -9.23 -4.29
C VAL A 216 5.90 -8.25 -4.47
N ARG A 217 6.56 -8.26 -5.62
CA ARG A 217 7.65 -7.35 -5.95
C ARG A 217 7.27 -6.48 -7.13
N VAL A 218 7.36 -5.18 -6.91
CA VAL A 218 7.20 -4.15 -7.94
C VAL A 218 8.53 -3.45 -8.08
N ASN A 219 9.16 -3.56 -9.25
CA ASN A 219 10.47 -2.98 -9.52
C ASN A 219 10.48 -2.28 -10.88
N GLY A 220 10.55 -0.95 -10.90
CA GLY A 220 10.54 -0.18 -12.13
C GLY A 220 9.18 -0.15 -12.82
N LEU A 221 8.10 0.00 -12.04
CA LEU A 221 6.74 0.17 -12.57
C LEU A 221 6.51 1.64 -12.94
N VAL A 222 6.04 1.90 -14.15
CA VAL A 222 5.73 3.24 -14.66
C VAL A 222 4.22 3.34 -14.92
N ILE A 223 3.55 4.30 -14.26
CA ILE A 223 2.08 4.43 -14.27
C ILE A 223 1.62 5.82 -14.76
N PRO A 224 0.39 6.00 -15.25
CA PRO A 224 -0.11 7.32 -15.65
C PRO A 224 -0.31 8.27 -14.45
N ALA A 225 -0.09 9.57 -14.66
CA ALA A 225 -0.05 10.59 -13.58
C ALA A 225 -1.37 10.82 -12.84
N GLN A 226 -2.50 10.75 -13.55
CA GLN A 226 -3.79 11.28 -13.08
C GLN A 226 -4.66 10.25 -12.36
N ASN A 227 -4.33 8.96 -12.45
CA ASN A 227 -5.16 7.89 -11.93
C ASN A 227 -4.30 6.95 -11.06
N SER A 228 -4.80 6.65 -9.86
CA SER A 228 -4.13 5.70 -8.96
C SER A 228 -4.17 4.29 -9.52
N SER A 229 -3.02 3.61 -9.49
CA SER A 229 -2.97 2.16 -9.62
C SER A 229 -3.52 1.53 -8.34
N THR A 230 -4.35 0.49 -8.46
CA THR A 230 -5.14 -0.04 -7.33
C THR A 230 -4.95 -1.54 -7.16
N ILE A 231 -4.69 -1.96 -5.92
CA ILE A 231 -4.76 -3.35 -5.46
C ILE A 231 -5.91 -3.42 -4.45
N THR A 232 -6.98 -4.15 -4.79
CA THR A 232 -8.27 -4.12 -4.09
C THR A 232 -8.65 -5.51 -3.58
N ASP A 233 -9.24 -5.59 -2.39
CA ASP A 233 -9.78 -6.83 -1.78
C ASP A 233 -8.77 -7.99 -1.78
N SER A 234 -7.49 -7.66 -1.57
CA SER A 234 -6.35 -8.57 -1.80
C SER A 234 -5.71 -9.03 -0.50
N THR A 235 -5.08 -10.21 -0.51
CA THR A 235 -4.35 -10.76 0.62
C THR A 235 -2.95 -11.18 0.21
N VAL A 236 -1.93 -10.54 0.79
CA VAL A 236 -0.52 -10.88 0.59
C VAL A 236 0.08 -11.35 1.92
N ARG A 237 0.36 -12.66 2.01
CA ARG A 237 0.83 -13.29 3.25
C ARG A 237 2.31 -13.06 3.53
N GLY A 238 3.11 -12.60 2.57
CA GLY A 238 4.48 -12.16 2.85
C GLY A 238 4.75 -10.71 2.42
N PRO A 239 6.01 -10.34 2.13
CA PRO A 239 6.36 -8.96 1.89
C PRO A 239 5.86 -8.43 0.54
N VAL A 240 5.37 -7.19 0.58
CA VAL A 240 5.15 -6.33 -0.58
C VAL A 240 6.33 -5.37 -0.67
N GLU A 241 7.14 -5.52 -1.72
CA GLU A 241 8.29 -4.66 -2.00
C GLU A 241 8.00 -3.77 -3.21
N VAL A 242 8.06 -2.45 -3.04
CA VAL A 242 7.87 -1.49 -4.13
C VAL A 242 9.14 -0.67 -4.32
N ARG A 243 9.74 -0.76 -5.51
CA ARG A 243 10.95 -0.05 -5.90
C ARG A 243 10.74 0.64 -7.24
N ASP A 244 11.27 1.85 -7.36
CA ASP A 244 11.32 2.61 -8.61
C ASP A 244 9.95 2.77 -9.29
N LEU A 245 8.91 3.07 -8.50
CA LEU A 245 7.59 3.45 -9.01
C LEU A 245 7.63 4.90 -9.52
N THR A 246 7.31 5.11 -10.80
CA THR A 246 7.43 6.41 -11.48
C THR A 246 6.22 6.72 -12.36
N VAL A 247 6.12 7.97 -12.85
CA VAL A 247 4.99 8.44 -13.68
C VAL A 247 5.36 8.52 -15.17
N CYS A 248 4.48 8.03 -16.04
CA CYS A 248 4.53 8.20 -17.49
C CYS A 248 4.45 9.70 -17.85
N GLY A 249 5.48 10.23 -18.54
CA GLY A 249 5.47 11.61 -19.05
C GLY A 249 6.32 12.60 -18.25
N GLY A 250 7.13 12.14 -17.30
CA GLY A 250 8.27 12.91 -16.83
C GLY A 250 9.32 13.00 -17.93
N ASP A 251 9.24 14.02 -18.79
CA ASP A 251 10.48 14.59 -19.32
C ASP A 251 11.39 14.86 -18.11
N ARG A 252 12.71 14.82 -18.31
CA ARG A 252 13.75 14.97 -17.27
C ARG A 252 13.69 16.30 -16.47
N GLY A 253 12.59 17.05 -16.49
CA GLY A 253 12.25 18.15 -15.59
C GLY A 253 10.88 17.91 -14.94
N GLN A 254 10.89 17.40 -13.71
CA GLN A 254 9.79 17.38 -12.72
C GLN A 254 8.46 16.73 -13.13
N PRO A 255 8.15 15.51 -12.65
CA PRO A 255 6.77 15.03 -12.65
C PRO A 255 5.91 16.02 -11.83
N THR A 256 4.89 16.58 -12.47
CA THR A 256 3.94 17.54 -11.84
C THR A 256 3.01 16.88 -10.81
N SER A 257 2.96 15.55 -10.78
CA SER A 257 2.14 14.75 -9.86
C SER A 257 2.94 13.54 -9.37
N PRO A 258 2.85 13.16 -8.09
CA PRO A 258 3.51 11.96 -7.59
C PRO A 258 2.88 10.70 -8.18
N ALA A 259 3.65 9.61 -8.25
CA ALA A 259 3.13 8.30 -8.63
C ALA A 259 2.24 7.74 -7.50
N HIS A 260 1.02 7.32 -7.81
CA HIS A 260 0.05 6.84 -6.82
C HIS A 260 -0.25 5.34 -6.98
N LEU A 261 0.02 4.57 -5.92
CA LEU A 261 -0.42 3.18 -5.75
C LEU A 261 -1.30 3.07 -4.49
N SER A 262 -2.51 2.54 -4.60
CA SER A 262 -3.39 2.28 -3.46
C SER A 262 -3.56 0.79 -3.21
N LEU A 263 -3.55 0.42 -1.93
CA LEU A 263 -3.99 -0.85 -1.41
C LEU A 263 -5.30 -0.60 -0.67
N ASP A 264 -6.39 -1.10 -1.23
CA ASP A 264 -7.74 -0.84 -0.79
C ASP A 264 -8.36 -2.15 -0.25
N ASN A 265 -8.93 -2.12 0.96
CA ASN A 265 -9.51 -3.29 1.65
C ASN A 265 -8.60 -4.53 1.63
N SER A 266 -7.30 -4.33 1.78
CA SER A 266 -6.31 -5.37 1.55
C SER A 266 -5.51 -5.67 2.82
N THR A 267 -5.09 -6.93 2.97
CA THR A 267 -4.23 -7.36 4.07
C THR A 267 -2.84 -7.70 3.53
N VAL A 268 -1.82 -7.04 4.04
CA VAL A 268 -0.42 -7.29 3.69
C VAL A 268 0.38 -7.60 4.96
N MET A 269 1.28 -8.58 4.89
CA MET A 269 2.12 -8.89 6.04
C MET A 269 3.12 -7.76 6.31
N ARG A 270 3.96 -7.45 5.32
CA ARG A 270 5.00 -6.43 5.42
C ARG A 270 4.98 -5.56 4.18
N LEU A 271 5.15 -4.26 4.34
CA LEU A 271 5.24 -3.32 3.22
C LEU A 271 6.54 -2.54 3.30
N VAL A 272 7.40 -2.67 2.29
CA VAL A 272 8.65 -1.92 2.18
C VAL A 272 8.66 -1.23 0.83
N ALA A 273 8.92 0.06 0.83
CA ALA A 273 8.90 0.82 -0.40
C ALA A 273 9.94 1.93 -0.44
N THR A 274 10.52 2.10 -1.63
CA THR A 274 11.57 3.08 -1.91
C THR A 274 11.38 3.61 -3.33
N SER A 275 11.34 4.92 -3.49
CA SER A 275 11.35 5.53 -4.83
C SER A 275 12.16 6.82 -4.80
N PRO A 276 13.08 7.06 -5.76
CA PRO A 276 13.78 8.32 -5.85
C PRO A 276 12.83 9.48 -6.21
N GLU A 277 11.77 9.20 -6.98
CA GLU A 277 10.79 10.20 -7.43
C GLU A 277 9.63 10.37 -6.42
N PRO A 278 8.93 11.52 -6.44
CA PRO A 278 7.74 11.72 -5.61
C PRO A 278 6.71 10.61 -5.82
N THR A 279 6.46 9.82 -4.78
CA THR A 279 5.60 8.64 -4.83
C THR A 279 4.73 8.58 -3.59
N VAL A 280 3.48 8.13 -3.73
CA VAL A 280 2.55 7.93 -2.63
C VAL A 280 1.99 6.52 -2.67
N ILE A 281 2.19 5.78 -1.59
CA ILE A 281 1.51 4.49 -1.35
C ILE A 281 0.38 4.72 -0.36
N SER A 282 -0.85 4.52 -0.81
CA SER A 282 -2.06 4.69 0.02
C SER A 282 -2.53 3.37 0.58
N LEU A 283 -2.81 3.32 1.87
CA LEU A 283 -3.56 2.25 2.52
C LEU A 283 -4.96 2.79 2.82
N ARG A 284 -5.99 2.14 2.26
CA ARG A 284 -7.40 2.51 2.47
C ARG A 284 -8.20 1.31 2.96
N GLY A 285 -8.68 1.33 4.19
CA GLY A 285 -9.29 0.15 4.82
C GLY A 285 -8.36 -1.07 4.85
N SER A 286 -7.05 -0.85 4.78
CA SER A 286 -6.05 -1.91 4.60
C SER A 286 -5.25 -2.12 5.87
N SER A 287 -4.81 -3.36 6.08
CA SER A 287 -4.09 -3.77 7.29
C SER A 287 -2.68 -4.26 6.98
N VAL A 288 -1.68 -3.67 7.65
CA VAL A 288 -0.30 -4.18 7.69
C VAL A 288 -0.11 -4.96 8.98
N THR A 289 -0.01 -6.29 8.90
CA THR A 289 -0.10 -7.16 10.09
C THR A 289 1.22 -7.36 10.83
N ASP A 290 2.35 -7.20 10.15
CA ASP A 290 3.68 -7.26 10.75
C ASP A 290 4.30 -5.85 10.80
N THR A 291 5.01 -5.44 9.75
CA THR A 291 5.82 -4.22 9.77
C THR A 291 5.61 -3.34 8.52
N LEU A 292 5.35 -2.05 8.75
CA LEU A 292 5.44 -1.01 7.73
C LEU A 292 6.87 -0.43 7.73
N GLY A 293 7.63 -0.70 6.66
CA GLY A 293 8.99 -0.22 6.48
C GLY A 293 9.05 1.30 6.29
N LEU A 294 10.19 1.92 6.61
CA LEU A 294 10.36 3.36 6.40
C LEU A 294 10.30 3.70 4.91
N PRO A 295 9.63 4.80 4.53
CA PRO A 295 9.61 5.20 3.14
C PRO A 295 10.99 5.73 2.72
N GLY A 296 11.54 5.17 1.63
CA GLY A 296 12.82 5.60 1.07
C GLY A 296 12.66 6.64 -0.05
N GLY A 297 13.54 7.65 -0.08
CA GLY A 297 13.61 8.66 -1.15
C GLY A 297 12.48 9.69 -1.11
N GLY A 298 11.81 9.90 -2.24
CA GLY A 298 10.65 10.80 -2.40
C GLY A 298 9.30 10.17 -2.03
N LEU A 299 9.31 8.95 -1.49
CA LEU A 299 8.12 8.21 -1.11
C LEU A 299 7.46 8.74 0.15
N ARG A 300 6.12 8.72 0.19
CA ARG A 300 5.31 8.91 1.41
C ARG A 300 4.18 7.88 1.48
N TYR A 301 3.75 7.54 2.68
CA TYR A 301 2.53 6.75 2.89
C TYR A 301 1.30 7.64 3.08
N SER A 302 0.13 7.17 2.68
CA SER A 302 -1.16 7.79 3.01
C SER A 302 -2.00 6.75 3.74
N LEU A 303 -2.36 7.02 5.00
CA LEU A 303 -3.17 6.12 5.82
C LEU A 303 -4.55 6.73 6.04
N ASP A 304 -5.60 6.04 5.60
CA ASP A 304 -6.96 6.45 5.95
C ASP A 304 -7.31 6.07 7.40
N ALA A 305 -8.54 6.39 7.83
CA ALA A 305 -9.01 6.15 9.19
C ALA A 305 -9.32 4.66 9.46
N ALA A 306 -9.62 3.88 8.42
CA ALA A 306 -9.96 2.46 8.54
C ALA A 306 -8.72 1.54 8.45
N SER A 307 -7.55 2.11 8.14
CA SER A 307 -6.30 1.37 8.04
C SER A 307 -5.68 1.07 9.40
N SER A 308 -5.00 -0.08 9.50
CA SER A 308 -4.32 -0.52 10.72
C SER A 308 -2.89 -0.96 10.43
N VAL A 309 -1.94 -0.55 11.27
CA VAL A 309 -0.52 -0.91 11.16
C VAL A 309 -0.04 -1.51 12.48
N SER A 310 0.43 -2.76 12.47
CA SER A 310 0.87 -3.47 13.67
C SER A 310 2.18 -2.94 14.24
N ASP A 311 3.22 -2.80 13.41
CA ASP A 311 4.49 -2.13 13.75
C ASP A 311 4.94 -1.24 12.58
N MET A 312 5.74 -0.24 12.91
CA MET A 312 6.43 0.61 11.94
C MET A 312 7.92 0.53 12.21
N GLU A 313 8.71 0.40 11.13
CA GLU A 313 10.15 0.46 11.22
C GLU A 313 10.58 1.87 11.64
N LEU A 314 11.53 1.96 12.57
CA LEU A 314 12.06 3.24 13.06
C LEU A 314 13.56 3.42 12.78
N ALA A 315 14.26 2.42 12.22
CA ALA A 315 15.70 2.44 11.88
C ALA A 315 16.62 3.21 12.85
N GLY A 316 16.41 3.06 14.16
CA GLY A 316 17.23 3.76 15.18
C GLY A 316 16.95 5.26 15.35
N GLN A 317 15.87 5.80 14.78
CA GLN A 317 15.43 7.19 14.96
C GLN A 317 15.24 7.51 16.45
N VAL A 318 15.92 8.55 16.97
CA VAL A 318 15.78 9.01 18.35
C VAL A 318 15.04 10.33 18.42
N PHE A 319 13.82 10.32 18.98
CA PHE A 319 13.01 11.52 19.16
C PHE A 319 13.29 12.17 20.52
N ARG A 320 13.99 13.30 20.52
CA ARG A 320 14.31 14.10 21.71
C ARG A 320 13.17 15.03 22.10
N ASP A 321 12.43 15.52 21.11
CA ASP A 321 11.30 16.44 21.28
C ASP A 321 10.16 16.18 20.26
N GLY A 322 9.02 16.86 20.47
CA GLY A 322 7.85 16.73 19.60
C GLY A 322 8.07 17.25 18.18
N ASN A 323 9.02 18.17 17.96
CA ASN A 323 9.32 18.69 16.62
C ASN A 323 10.01 17.62 15.76
N GLN A 324 10.88 16.80 16.36
CA GLN A 324 11.48 15.66 15.67
C GLN A 324 10.45 14.60 15.29
N ILE A 325 9.45 14.38 16.14
CA ILE A 325 8.32 13.47 15.84
C ILE A 325 7.49 14.01 14.67
N VAL A 326 7.12 15.30 14.71
CA VAL A 326 6.33 15.92 13.63
C VAL A 326 7.10 15.91 12.31
N SER A 327 8.38 16.28 12.30
CA SER A 327 9.20 16.24 11.08
C SER A 327 9.43 14.82 10.55
N PHE A 328 9.43 13.80 11.41
CA PHE A 328 9.42 12.40 10.97
C PHE A 328 8.09 12.02 10.31
N LEU A 329 6.97 12.40 10.92
CA LEU A 329 5.64 12.12 10.39
C LEU A 329 5.39 12.83 9.04
N GLU A 330 5.78 14.10 8.91
CA GLU A 330 5.66 14.89 7.67
C GLU A 330 6.56 14.38 6.54
N ARG A 331 7.67 13.71 6.88
CA ARG A 331 8.52 13.02 5.89
C ARG A 331 7.96 11.66 5.50
N SER A 332 7.36 10.94 6.44
CA SER A 332 6.92 9.56 6.24
C SER A 332 5.51 9.45 5.66
N PHE A 333 4.66 10.43 5.95
CA PHE A 333 3.26 10.44 5.55
C PHE A 333 2.93 11.68 4.72
N THR A 334 1.96 11.52 3.82
CA THR A 334 1.38 12.62 3.05
C THR A 334 0.64 13.60 3.97
N ASP A 335 -0.23 13.04 4.81
CA ASP A 335 -0.93 13.75 5.87
C ASP A 335 -0.67 13.08 7.22
N VAL A 336 -0.50 13.92 8.25
CA VAL A 336 -0.33 13.43 9.62
C VAL A 336 -1.71 13.21 10.24
N THR A 337 -2.26 12.02 10.03
CA THR A 337 -3.57 11.57 10.54
C THR A 337 -3.47 10.93 11.93
N GLY A 338 -4.62 10.67 12.56
CA GLY A 338 -4.67 9.91 13.81
C GLY A 338 -4.11 8.48 13.66
N THR A 339 -4.34 7.85 12.51
CA THR A 339 -3.82 6.50 12.20
C THR A 339 -2.31 6.50 11.99
N ALA A 340 -1.75 7.53 11.34
CA ALA A 340 -0.30 7.71 11.25
C ALA A 340 0.37 7.89 12.63
N LEU A 341 -0.25 8.69 13.51
CA LEU A 341 0.23 8.87 14.88
C LEU A 341 0.17 7.56 15.68
N GLU A 342 -0.93 6.81 15.55
CA GLU A 342 -1.12 5.54 16.25
C GLU A 342 -0.13 4.47 15.78
N ALA A 343 0.17 4.41 14.47
CA ALA A 343 1.17 3.50 13.92
C ALA A 343 2.58 3.74 14.49
N VAL A 344 2.99 5.01 14.65
CA VAL A 344 4.27 5.33 15.29
C VAL A 344 4.20 5.07 16.79
N ARG A 345 3.05 5.33 17.43
CA ARG A 345 2.85 5.11 18.86
C ARG A 345 2.97 3.63 19.22
N SER A 346 2.33 2.75 18.45
CA SER A 346 2.41 1.29 18.65
C SER A 346 3.85 0.79 18.46
N ALA A 347 4.55 1.31 17.46
CA ALA A 347 5.95 0.99 17.19
C ALA A 347 6.90 1.38 18.34
N LEU A 348 6.72 2.57 18.91
CA LEU A 348 7.50 3.03 20.05
C LEU A 348 7.17 2.27 21.34
N ALA A 349 5.89 1.92 21.54
CA ALA A 349 5.44 1.13 22.68
C ALA A 349 6.06 -0.28 22.67
N LYS A 350 6.09 -0.96 21.51
CA LYS A 350 6.79 -2.25 21.33
C LYS A 350 8.27 -2.20 21.68
N ARG A 351 8.89 -1.03 21.58
CA ARG A 351 10.32 -0.79 21.89
C ARG A 351 10.55 -0.21 23.29
N ASN A 352 9.52 -0.20 24.17
CA ASN A 352 9.56 0.34 25.54
C ASN A 352 9.99 1.82 25.63
N ARG A 353 9.74 2.62 24.58
CA ARG A 353 10.11 4.06 24.54
C ARG A 353 9.02 4.95 25.11
N ASN A 354 8.67 4.69 26.38
CA ASN A 354 7.51 5.30 27.06
C ASN A 354 7.51 6.83 27.04
N ARG A 355 8.69 7.47 27.13
CA ARG A 355 8.82 8.93 27.05
C ARG A 355 8.32 9.50 25.72
N GLU A 356 8.52 8.80 24.62
CA GLU A 356 8.17 9.26 23.28
C GLU A 356 6.72 8.89 22.94
N VAL A 357 6.26 7.73 23.42
CA VAL A 357 4.84 7.34 23.39
C VAL A 357 3.98 8.42 24.05
N ASP A 358 4.39 8.89 25.23
CA ASP A 358 3.69 9.97 25.92
C ASP A 358 3.67 11.25 25.07
N GLN A 359 4.79 11.62 24.44
CA GLN A 359 4.86 12.81 23.56
C GLN A 359 3.90 12.72 22.37
N LEU A 360 3.79 11.55 21.73
CA LEU A 360 2.83 11.31 20.65
C LEU A 360 1.38 11.43 21.11
N TYR A 361 1.05 10.89 22.28
CA TYR A 361 -0.30 11.03 22.85
C TYR A 361 -0.70 12.50 23.04
N TYR A 362 0.23 13.37 23.46
CA TYR A 362 -0.03 14.81 23.51
C TYR A 362 -0.21 15.45 22.16
N LEU A 363 0.63 15.10 21.17
CA LEU A 363 0.52 15.65 19.83
C LEU A 363 -0.84 15.31 19.22
N ALA A 364 -1.32 14.07 19.42
CA ALA A 364 -2.66 13.64 19.04
C ALA A 364 -3.74 14.50 19.72
N ARG A 365 -3.71 14.60 21.07
CA ARG A 365 -4.66 15.42 21.85
C ARG A 365 -4.64 16.90 21.51
N GLN A 366 -3.47 17.48 21.23
CA GLN A 366 -3.33 18.88 20.83
C GLN A 366 -3.94 19.15 19.45
N ARG A 367 -3.83 18.19 18.53
CA ARG A 367 -4.46 18.26 17.21
C ARG A 367 -5.97 18.10 17.29
N GLU A 368 -6.47 17.13 18.06
CA GLU A 368 -7.91 17.02 18.36
C GLU A 368 -8.45 18.32 18.96
N ALA A 369 -7.74 18.90 19.93
CA ALA A 369 -8.11 20.17 20.54
C ALA A 369 -8.04 21.35 19.57
N ALA A 370 -7.18 21.30 18.55
CA ALA A 370 -7.06 22.33 17.53
C ALA A 370 -8.25 22.36 16.56
N LEU A 371 -8.95 21.23 16.40
CA LEU A 371 -10.16 21.10 15.58
C LEU A 371 -11.44 21.57 16.31
N LEU A 372 -11.36 21.92 17.59
CA LEU A 372 -12.49 22.43 18.37
C LEU A 372 -12.77 23.93 18.08
N PRO A 373 -14.04 24.38 18.24
CA PRO A 373 -14.42 25.80 18.15
C PRO A 373 -13.57 26.69 19.09
N MET A 374 -13.24 27.94 18.70
CA MET A 374 -12.27 28.81 19.39
C MET A 374 -12.43 28.88 20.92
N VAL A 375 -13.65 29.01 21.44
CA VAL A 375 -13.92 29.10 22.88
C VAL A 375 -13.57 27.78 23.59
N ARG A 376 -14.00 26.65 23.02
CA ARG A 376 -13.65 25.30 23.51
C ARG A 376 -12.16 25.02 23.34
N ARG A 377 -11.51 25.57 22.31
CA ARG A 377 -10.07 25.48 22.05
C ARG A 377 -9.25 26.24 23.10
N CYS A 378 -9.71 27.39 23.59
CA CYS A 378 -9.04 28.12 24.67
C CYS A 378 -9.17 27.40 26.02
N VAL A 379 -10.37 26.90 26.35
CA VAL A 379 -10.60 26.13 27.58
C VAL A 379 -9.83 24.80 27.54
N SER A 380 -9.89 24.07 26.42
CA SER A 380 -9.18 22.80 26.25
C SER A 380 -7.66 22.98 26.28
N ARG A 381 -7.11 24.02 25.65
CA ARG A 381 -5.68 24.36 25.77
C ARG A 381 -5.27 24.74 27.19
N GLY A 382 -6.14 25.43 27.95
CA GLY A 382 -5.89 25.77 29.36
C GLY A 382 -5.89 24.54 30.28
N VAL A 383 -6.82 23.60 30.05
CA VAL A 383 -6.99 22.39 30.85
C VAL A 383 -5.99 21.29 30.47
N LEU A 384 -5.83 20.99 29.18
CA LEU A 384 -4.91 19.95 28.66
C LEU A 384 -3.46 20.42 28.56
N GLY A 385 -3.21 21.72 28.33
CA GLY A 385 -1.88 22.28 28.09
C GLY A 385 -1.34 23.24 29.17
N GLY A 386 -2.16 23.60 30.16
CA GLY A 386 -1.81 24.60 31.17
C GLY A 386 -1.63 24.01 32.56
N VAL A 387 -2.75 23.73 33.24
CA VAL A 387 -2.81 23.76 34.71
C VAL A 387 -2.99 22.37 35.34
N LEU A 388 -3.81 21.51 34.73
CA LEU A 388 -4.10 20.16 35.22
C LEU A 388 -3.21 19.07 34.60
N GLY A 389 -2.38 19.46 33.63
CA GLY A 389 -1.17 18.75 33.22
C GLY A 389 -1.28 17.24 33.23
N TRP A 390 -2.28 16.68 32.55
CA TRP A 390 -2.44 15.24 32.39
C TRP A 390 -1.39 14.70 31.42
N GLY A 391 -0.11 14.78 31.83
CA GLY A 391 0.78 13.63 31.83
C GLY A 391 2.22 13.76 31.31
N VAL A 392 2.71 14.84 30.66
CA VAL A 392 4.20 15.03 30.52
C VAL A 392 4.70 16.48 30.54
N ARG A 393 3.90 17.49 30.15
CA ARG A 393 4.26 18.91 30.40
C ARG A 393 3.09 19.64 31.05
N ALA A 394 2.83 19.31 32.31
CA ALA A 394 2.25 20.34 33.17
C ALA A 394 3.18 21.55 33.05
N ARG A 395 2.70 22.71 32.57
CA ARG A 395 3.41 23.96 32.87
C ARG A 395 3.60 23.93 34.38
N ASN A 396 4.85 24.06 34.82
CA ASN A 396 5.26 23.77 36.19
C ASN A 396 4.14 24.22 37.15
N PRO A 397 3.36 23.31 37.77
CA PRO A 397 2.16 23.70 38.51
C PRO A 397 2.53 24.62 39.68
N PHE A 398 3.79 24.55 40.10
CA PHE A 398 4.47 25.56 40.91
C PHE A 398 4.36 26.99 40.35
N ARG A 399 4.61 27.22 39.06
CA ARG A 399 4.44 28.53 38.41
C ARG A 399 2.97 28.99 38.38
N ALA A 400 2.03 28.07 38.17
CA ALA A 400 0.60 28.40 38.20
C ALA A 400 0.15 28.75 39.63
N LEU A 401 0.62 27.99 40.63
CA LEU A 401 0.43 28.26 42.05
C LEU A 401 1.05 29.61 42.45
N VAL A 402 2.31 29.87 42.05
CA VAL A 402 2.99 31.15 42.31
C VAL A 402 2.27 32.31 41.63
N ALA A 403 1.83 32.16 40.39
CA ALA A 403 1.04 33.19 39.71
C ALA A 403 -0.32 33.43 40.41
N GLY A 404 -0.98 32.36 40.88
CA GLY A 404 -2.20 32.45 41.68
C GLY A 404 -1.98 33.19 43.00
N ILE A 405 -0.89 32.88 43.72
CA ILE A 405 -0.48 33.56 44.95
C ILE A 405 -0.20 35.04 44.68
N LEU A 406 0.55 35.36 43.62
CA LEU A 406 0.86 36.74 43.26
C LEU A 406 -0.38 37.52 42.84
N LEU A 407 -1.28 36.93 42.06
CA LEU A 407 -2.52 37.58 41.64
C LEU A 407 -3.48 37.80 42.82
N THR A 408 -3.53 36.83 43.74
CA THR A 408 -4.27 36.96 45.00
C THR A 408 -3.64 38.04 45.88
N THR A 409 -2.31 38.12 45.94
CA THR A 409 -1.57 39.18 46.64
C THR A 409 -1.95 40.56 46.11
N VAL A 410 -1.94 40.74 44.78
CA VAL A 410 -2.33 42.00 44.14
C VAL A 410 -3.81 42.30 44.44
N GLY A 411 -4.70 41.32 44.34
CA GLY A 411 -6.12 41.49 44.65
C GLY A 411 -6.36 41.91 46.10
N LEU A 412 -5.69 41.26 47.06
CA LEU A 412 -5.74 41.60 48.48
C LEU A 412 -5.14 42.99 48.75
N HIS A 413 -4.05 43.35 48.08
CA HIS A 413 -3.42 44.65 48.23
C HIS A 413 -4.27 45.80 47.66
N VAL A 414 -4.93 45.56 46.53
CA VAL A 414 -5.81 46.55 45.86
C VAL A 414 -7.13 46.71 46.60
N ALA A 415 -7.73 45.61 47.08
CA ALA A 415 -8.99 45.66 47.83
C ALA A 415 -8.87 46.42 49.16
N GLY A 416 -7.65 46.60 49.67
CA GLY A 416 -7.37 47.39 50.87
C GLY A 416 -7.77 46.82 52.24
N PRO A 417 -8.22 45.56 52.44
CA PRO A 417 -8.67 45.07 53.75
C PRO A 417 -7.54 44.86 54.78
N LEU A 418 -6.31 45.22 54.44
CA LEU A 418 -5.11 45.11 55.29
C LEU A 418 -4.37 46.46 55.41
N ARG A 419 -4.99 47.56 54.96
CA ARG A 419 -4.42 48.90 55.06
C ARG A 419 -4.92 49.57 56.33
N ASP A 420 -3.97 50.02 57.15
CA ASP A 420 -4.30 50.88 58.29
C ASP A 420 -4.78 52.25 57.79
N ALA A 421 -5.69 52.90 58.54
CA ALA A 421 -6.24 54.20 58.16
C ALA A 421 -5.12 55.23 57.89
N GLY A 422 -5.10 55.79 56.67
CA GLY A 422 -4.11 56.81 56.24
C GLY A 422 -2.95 56.29 55.37
N GLN A 423 -2.87 55.00 55.07
CA GLN A 423 -1.80 54.44 54.23
C GLN A 423 -2.18 54.37 52.74
N GLY A 424 -1.33 54.92 51.86
CA GLY A 424 -1.51 54.92 50.41
C GLY A 424 -1.27 53.56 49.74
N VAL A 425 -1.69 53.44 48.47
CA VAL A 425 -1.57 52.23 47.63
C VAL A 425 -0.12 51.73 47.47
N THR A 426 0.87 52.59 47.71
CA THR A 426 2.31 52.31 47.57
C THR A 426 2.99 51.79 48.85
N ASN A 427 2.25 51.53 49.93
CA ASN A 427 2.86 51.09 51.18
C ASN A 427 3.38 49.63 51.13
N VAL A 428 4.70 49.49 51.19
CA VAL A 428 5.45 48.22 51.15
C VAL A 428 5.06 47.28 52.30
N GLY A 429 4.74 47.81 53.49
CA GLY A 429 4.34 46.99 54.64
C GLY A 429 2.99 46.28 54.43
N SER A 430 2.02 46.98 53.82
CA SER A 430 0.71 46.40 53.49
C SER A 430 0.79 45.37 52.35
N ALA A 431 1.67 45.61 51.37
CA ALA A 431 1.96 44.67 50.30
C ALA A 431 2.58 43.37 50.86
N ALA A 432 3.52 43.46 51.80
CA ALA A 432 4.12 42.30 52.46
C ALA A 432 3.09 41.49 53.26
N LYS A 433 2.22 42.16 54.04
CA LYS A 433 1.12 41.49 54.77
C LYS A 433 0.16 40.76 53.82
N SER A 434 -0.20 41.37 52.70
CA SER A 434 -1.07 40.77 51.68
C SER A 434 -0.45 39.54 51.00
N LEU A 435 0.87 39.56 50.80
CA LEU A 435 1.62 38.45 50.23
C LEU A 435 1.69 37.27 51.20
N VAL A 436 1.99 37.53 52.47
CA VAL A 436 2.01 36.50 53.52
C VAL A 436 0.64 35.85 53.66
N LEU A 437 -0.44 36.64 53.65
CA LEU A 437 -1.80 36.11 53.72
C LEU A 437 -2.16 35.29 52.47
N ALA A 438 -1.78 35.72 51.27
CA ALA A 438 -1.99 34.94 50.06
C ALA A 438 -1.23 33.60 50.09
N PHE A 439 0.03 33.59 50.54
CA PHE A 439 0.79 32.35 50.73
C PHE A 439 0.11 31.42 51.75
N ALA A 440 -0.34 31.97 52.87
CA ALA A 440 -1.04 31.23 53.91
C ALA A 440 -2.33 30.57 53.38
N LEU A 441 -3.12 31.29 52.59
CA LEU A 441 -4.37 30.80 52.00
C LEU A 441 -4.16 29.70 50.96
N TRP A 442 -3.16 29.85 50.09
CA TRP A 442 -2.89 28.87 49.03
C TRP A 442 -2.09 27.65 49.50
N LEU A 443 -1.27 27.77 50.56
CA LEU A 443 -0.49 26.67 51.14
C LEU A 443 -1.14 26.05 52.38
N ASN A 444 -2.32 26.51 52.78
CA ASN A 444 -3.07 26.05 53.95
C ASN A 444 -2.28 26.19 55.26
N ILE A 445 -1.50 27.26 55.38
CA ILE A 445 -0.77 27.58 56.61
C ILE A 445 -1.67 28.46 57.47
N GLY A 446 -2.00 28.00 58.67
CA GLY A 446 -2.82 28.77 59.61
C GLY A 446 -2.04 29.91 60.24
N THR A 447 -1.97 31.08 59.59
CA THR A 447 -1.32 32.28 60.15
C THR A 447 -2.23 33.12 61.05
N GLY A 448 -3.50 32.70 61.23
CA GLY A 448 -4.53 33.48 61.89
C GLY A 448 -5.11 34.56 60.97
N LEU A 449 -6.43 34.60 60.81
CA LEU A 449 -7.12 35.64 60.05
C LEU A 449 -7.16 36.94 60.88
N PRO A 450 -6.71 38.09 60.34
CA PRO A 450 -6.98 39.41 60.92
C PRO A 450 -8.46 39.55 61.29
N SER A 451 -8.76 40.17 62.43
CA SER A 451 -10.11 40.33 62.97
C SER A 451 -11.11 40.97 61.99
N GLU A 452 -10.61 41.70 61.00
CA GLU A 452 -11.36 42.45 59.97
C GLU A 452 -11.85 41.57 58.80
N LEU A 453 -11.42 40.30 58.71
CA LEU A 453 -11.73 39.37 57.60
C LEU A 453 -12.75 38.28 58.00
N LYS A 454 -13.59 38.52 59.01
CA LYS A 454 -14.57 37.55 59.56
C LYS A 454 -15.96 37.60 58.90
N THR A 455 -16.05 37.88 57.60
CA THR A 455 -17.35 37.88 56.90
C THR A 455 -17.63 36.53 56.23
N GLY A 456 -18.91 36.24 55.95
CA GLY A 456 -19.33 35.05 55.18
C GLY A 456 -18.71 34.98 53.77
N GLN A 457 -18.43 36.13 53.15
CA GLN A 457 -17.82 36.22 51.82
C GLN A 457 -16.32 35.91 51.87
N TRP A 458 -15.62 36.39 52.91
CA TRP A 458 -14.21 36.10 53.13
C TRP A 458 -13.96 34.64 53.47
N THR A 459 -14.84 34.03 54.27
CA THR A 459 -14.79 32.61 54.58
C THR A 459 -15.02 31.75 53.33
N ALA A 460 -15.99 32.09 52.47
CA ALA A 460 -16.20 31.38 51.21
C ALA A 460 -14.98 31.46 50.26
N LEU A 461 -14.35 32.65 50.16
CA LEU A 461 -13.17 32.88 49.33
C LEU A 461 -11.93 32.16 49.89
N ALA A 462 -11.77 32.12 51.22
CA ALA A 462 -10.74 31.34 51.88
C ALA A 462 -10.91 29.84 51.59
N VAL A 463 -12.12 29.29 51.75
CA VAL A 463 -12.42 27.88 51.44
C VAL A 463 -12.11 27.56 49.98
N ALA A 464 -12.43 28.45 49.04
CA ALA A 464 -12.13 28.26 47.62
C ALA A 464 -10.62 28.20 47.34
N PHE A 465 -9.84 29.14 47.90
CA PHE A 465 -8.38 29.15 47.73
C PHE A 465 -7.67 28.00 48.43
N THR A 466 -8.13 27.61 49.62
CA THR A 466 -7.64 26.43 50.33
C THR A 466 -7.89 25.16 49.52
N SER A 467 -9.11 25.01 48.96
CA SER A 467 -9.47 23.87 48.10
C SER A 467 -8.63 23.84 46.81
N ALA A 468 -8.46 24.99 46.15
CA ALA A 468 -7.60 25.10 44.98
C ALA A 468 -6.12 24.80 45.31
N GLY A 469 -5.62 25.34 46.42
CA GLY A 469 -4.27 25.10 46.93
C GLY A 469 -4.00 23.61 47.20
N LEU A 470 -4.94 22.91 47.85
CA LEU A 470 -4.88 21.46 48.04
C LEU A 470 -4.82 20.71 46.71
N LEU A 471 -5.65 21.09 45.74
CA LEU A 471 -5.63 20.48 44.41
C LEU A 471 -4.29 20.68 43.70
N PHE A 472 -3.71 21.89 43.77
CA PHE A 472 -2.41 22.16 43.15
C PHE A 472 -1.26 21.44 43.84
N THR A 473 -1.22 21.46 45.16
CA THR A 473 -0.17 20.79 45.95
C THR A 473 -0.19 19.28 45.74
N THR A 474 -1.37 18.65 45.78
CA THR A 474 -1.52 17.21 45.48
C THR A 474 -1.08 16.87 44.05
N LEU A 475 -1.41 17.71 43.07
CA LEU A 475 -0.98 17.53 41.68
C LEU A 475 0.54 17.70 41.51
N ILE A 476 1.16 18.67 42.20
CA ILE A 476 2.62 18.85 42.24
C ILE A 476 3.29 17.59 42.80
N VAL A 477 2.85 17.09 43.96
CA VAL A 477 3.41 15.90 44.61
C VAL A 477 3.28 14.68 43.69
N GLY A 478 2.10 14.46 43.10
CA GLY A 478 1.88 13.35 42.16
C GLY A 478 2.80 13.39 40.93
N ILE A 479 3.07 14.59 40.40
CA ILE A 479 4.03 14.76 39.29
C ILE A 479 5.47 14.50 39.74
N VAL A 480 5.85 14.95 40.93
CA VAL A 480 7.20 14.71 41.49
C VAL A 480 7.42 13.22 41.71
N ILE A 481 6.46 12.50 42.31
CA ILE A 481 6.53 11.04 42.49
C ILE A 481 6.67 10.35 41.13
N ARG A 482 5.83 10.70 40.15
CA ARG A 482 5.93 10.11 38.79
C ARG A 482 7.29 10.36 38.14
N LYS A 483 7.91 11.52 38.38
CA LYS A 483 9.26 11.85 37.87
C LYS A 483 10.39 11.14 38.62
N LEU A 484 10.21 10.80 39.90
CA LEU A 484 11.19 10.07 40.71
C LEU A 484 11.16 8.56 40.45
N VAL A 485 9.97 8.02 40.14
CA VAL A 485 9.77 6.59 39.81
C VAL A 485 10.24 6.24 38.39
N ARG A 486 10.29 7.23 37.50
CA ARG A 486 10.88 7.11 36.15
C ARG A 486 12.36 7.41 36.21
#